data_AF-D3E1K2-F1
#
_entry.id   AF-D3E1K2-F1
#
_cell.length_a   1.000
_cell.length_b   1.000
_cell.length_c   1.000
_cell.angle_alpha   90.00
_cell.angle_beta   90.00
_cell.angle_gamma   90.00
#
_symmetry.space_group_name_H-M   'P 1'
#
loop_
_entity.id
_entity.type
_entity.pdbx_description
1 polymer ?
#
loop_
_entity_poly.entity_id
_entity_poly.type
_entity_poly.pdbx_seq_one_letter_code
_entity_poly.pdbx_strand_id
1 'polypeptide(L)'
;MQSCTKCGNPKIIIKKPASGQALCKDCFIESIEKKVRQTIKRENFIDRGDKVLVALSGGKDSVVTLDILNSYRERHIIDLCAVTIDEGIAGYREDGVEIAKAHAERLGIPHKVVSFKESFGIDLDEIMAKENHRGSCTYCGVFRRWIINRAARDFGATKIATGHNLDDETQAILMNYLEGNTENLAKIGPKTESNDELFTVKIKPLREIPEKEIGLYAIAKGLDIHLAGCPYAEESFRMEISNILKDLTKDHPTIMYSTLRGFDKMRPAIKEEFKSNFVYKRCERCGEPSSNRLCRACTFLEELD
;
A
#
# COMPACT_ATOMS: atom_id res chain seq x y z
N MET A 1 -10.74 15.45 34.76
CA MET A 1 -9.90 15.79 33.58
C MET A 1 -9.38 14.49 33.00
N GLN A 2 -9.67 14.20 31.73
CA GLN A 2 -9.00 13.07 31.07
C GLN A 2 -7.54 13.50 30.83
N SER A 3 -6.57 12.76 31.39
CA SER A 3 -5.13 12.91 31.10
C SER A 3 -4.62 11.76 30.24
N CYS A 4 -3.49 11.96 29.56
CA CYS A 4 -2.89 10.95 28.72
C CYS A 4 -2.67 9.67 29.52
N THR A 5 -3.26 8.57 29.07
CA THR A 5 -3.23 7.29 29.78
C THR A 5 -1.84 6.66 29.85
N LYS A 6 -0.88 7.16 29.06
CA LYS A 6 0.50 6.69 29.03
C LYS A 6 1.45 7.52 29.90
N CYS A 7 1.37 8.84 29.85
CA CYS A 7 2.34 9.73 30.51
C CYS A 7 1.74 10.75 31.49
N GLY A 8 0.42 10.76 31.68
CA GLY A 8 -0.27 11.70 32.57
C GLY A 8 -0.42 13.12 32.03
N ASN A 9 0.08 13.44 30.83
CA ASN A 9 -0.04 14.77 30.22
C ASN A 9 -1.52 15.20 30.11
N PRO A 10 -1.92 16.36 30.64
CA PRO A 10 -3.33 16.80 30.65
C PRO A 10 -3.85 17.19 29.26
N LYS A 11 -2.97 17.42 28.27
CA LYS A 11 -3.34 17.75 26.88
C LYS A 11 -3.56 16.47 26.06
N ILE A 12 -4.67 15.79 26.29
CA ILE A 12 -5.13 14.71 25.39
C ILE A 12 -5.60 15.31 24.09
N ILE A 13 -5.21 14.69 22.98
CA ILE A 13 -5.63 15.12 21.65
C ILE A 13 -6.26 13.94 20.88
N ILE A 14 -5.91 12.69 21.20
CA ILE A 14 -6.32 11.54 20.37
C ILE A 14 -6.83 10.38 21.25
N LYS A 15 -8.02 9.87 20.92
CA LYS A 15 -8.59 8.64 21.50
C LYS A 15 -8.45 7.48 20.53
N LYS A 16 -8.07 6.31 21.05
CA LYS A 16 -7.95 5.05 20.30
C LYS A 16 -9.05 4.08 20.76
N PRO A 17 -10.22 4.04 20.09
CA PRO A 17 -11.36 3.26 20.55
C PRO A 17 -11.04 1.77 20.75
N ALA A 18 -10.23 1.19 19.86
CA ALA A 18 -9.88 -0.23 19.90
C ALA A 18 -9.10 -0.65 21.17
N SER A 19 -8.32 0.26 21.76
CA SER A 19 -7.55 -0.01 23.00
C SER A 19 -8.08 0.74 24.22
N GLY A 20 -9.09 1.60 24.07
CA GLY A 20 -9.57 2.51 25.10
C GLY A 20 -8.57 3.60 25.53
N GLN A 21 -7.41 3.72 24.85
CA GLN A 21 -6.38 4.68 25.25
C GLN A 21 -6.73 6.10 24.83
N ALA A 22 -6.36 7.07 25.67
CA ALA A 22 -6.42 8.49 25.35
C ALA A 22 -5.00 9.07 25.47
N LEU A 23 -4.45 9.55 24.36
CA LEU A 23 -3.04 9.88 24.24
C LEU A 23 -2.84 11.37 23.92
N CYS A 24 -1.76 11.95 24.48
CA CYS A 24 -1.23 13.21 23.95
C CYS A 24 -0.57 12.95 22.59
N LYS A 25 -0.21 14.03 21.88
CA LYS A 25 0.44 14.00 20.56
C LYS A 25 1.64 13.04 20.51
N ASP A 26 2.60 13.20 21.41
CA ASP A 26 3.86 12.45 21.35
C ASP A 26 3.67 10.96 21.68
N CYS A 27 2.86 10.67 22.70
CA CYS A 27 2.52 9.29 23.05
C CYS A 27 1.71 8.58 21.96
N PHE A 28 0.91 9.32 21.19
CA PHE A 28 0.21 8.76 20.03
C PHE A 28 1.20 8.39 18.92
N ILE A 29 2.08 9.32 18.50
CA ILE A 29 3.12 9.07 17.49
C ILE A 29 3.94 7.84 17.87
N GLU A 30 4.46 7.80 19.11
CA GLU A 30 5.25 6.69 19.59
C GLU A 30 4.46 5.37 19.60
N SER A 31 3.15 5.41 19.89
CA SER A 31 2.31 4.21 19.87
C SER A 31 2.17 3.62 18.46
N ILE A 32 2.07 4.47 17.43
CA ILE A 32 1.96 4.04 16.02
C ILE A 32 3.30 3.47 15.57
N GLU A 33 4.39 4.21 15.76
CA GLU A 33 5.73 3.74 15.40
C GLU A 33 6.07 2.43 16.09
N LYS A 34 5.78 2.29 17.39
CA LYS A 34 6.00 1.05 18.14
C LYS A 34 5.24 -0.12 17.51
N LYS A 35 3.98 0.08 17.13
CA LYS A 35 3.16 -0.96 16.51
C LYS A 35 3.69 -1.36 15.13
N VAL A 36 4.11 -0.38 14.30
CA VAL A 36 4.76 -0.66 13.01
C VAL A 36 6.07 -1.43 13.20
N ARG A 37 6.91 -1.06 14.16
CA ARG A 37 8.15 -1.80 14.48
C ARG A 37 7.86 -3.24 14.93
N GLN A 38 6.82 -3.44 15.73
CA GLN A 38 6.37 -4.78 16.13
C GLN A 38 5.92 -5.61 14.93
N THR A 39 5.16 -5.02 14.00
CA THR A 39 4.76 -5.68 12.75
C THR A 39 5.97 -6.04 11.88
N ILE A 40 6.89 -5.10 11.64
CA ILE A 40 8.11 -5.33 10.85
C ILE A 40 8.91 -6.51 11.41
N LYS A 41 9.09 -6.55 12.74
CA LYS A 41 9.80 -7.64 13.42
C LYS A 41 9.06 -8.97 13.34
N ARG A 42 7.74 -8.98 13.58
CA ARG A 42 6.94 -10.22 13.61
C ARG A 42 6.85 -10.88 12.23
N GLU A 43 6.75 -10.09 11.17
CA GLU A 43 6.61 -10.59 9.79
C GLU A 43 7.96 -10.77 9.07
N ASN A 44 9.07 -10.39 9.70
CA ASN A 44 10.41 -10.33 9.11
C ASN A 44 10.38 -9.58 7.78
N PHE A 45 9.97 -8.30 7.82
CA PHE A 45 9.86 -7.47 6.61
C PHE A 45 11.18 -6.93 6.10
N ILE A 46 12.10 -6.65 7.02
CA ILE A 46 13.32 -5.91 6.74
C ILE A 46 14.47 -6.59 7.49
N ASP A 47 15.55 -6.81 6.77
CA ASP A 47 16.84 -7.27 7.28
C ASP A 47 17.89 -6.15 7.17
N ARG A 48 18.98 -6.27 7.94
CA ARG A 48 20.07 -5.29 7.88
C ARG A 48 20.73 -5.31 6.50
N GLY A 49 20.91 -4.14 5.89
CA GLY A 49 21.48 -3.99 4.55
C GLY A 49 20.45 -4.10 3.43
N ASP A 50 19.16 -4.29 3.74
CA ASP A 50 18.10 -4.19 2.73
C ASP A 50 18.08 -2.78 2.12
N LYS A 51 17.82 -2.73 0.81
CA LYS A 51 17.45 -1.51 0.10
C LYS A 51 15.95 -1.55 -0.18
N VAL A 52 15.19 -0.68 0.49
CA VAL A 52 13.73 -0.69 0.43
C VAL A 52 13.23 0.42 -0.48
N LEU A 53 12.52 0.05 -1.54
CA LEU A 53 11.82 0.98 -2.41
C LEU A 53 10.41 1.28 -1.86
N VAL A 54 10.13 2.54 -1.52
CA VAL A 54 8.79 2.98 -1.11
C VAL A 54 7.99 3.40 -2.35
N ALA A 55 6.82 2.78 -2.55
CA ALA A 55 5.84 3.25 -3.52
C ALA A 55 5.14 4.51 -2.96
N LEU A 56 5.65 5.68 -3.34
CA LEU A 56 5.31 6.98 -2.76
C LEU A 56 4.29 7.71 -3.65
N SER A 57 3.01 7.68 -3.30
CA SER A 57 1.97 8.37 -4.10
C SER A 57 1.81 9.86 -3.77
N GLY A 58 2.35 10.30 -2.62
CA GLY A 58 2.09 11.63 -2.03
C GLY A 58 0.86 11.64 -1.12
N GLY A 59 0.05 10.58 -1.14
CA GLY A 59 -1.05 10.39 -0.20
C GLY A 59 -0.55 9.98 1.19
N LYS A 60 -1.40 10.21 2.20
CA LYS A 60 -1.09 10.03 3.63
C LYS A 60 -0.40 8.72 3.96
N ASP A 61 -0.89 7.60 3.44
CA ASP A 61 -0.40 6.28 3.86
C ASP A 61 1.02 6.00 3.33
N SER A 62 1.31 6.44 2.10
CA SER A 62 2.63 6.31 1.51
C SER A 62 3.66 7.24 2.15
N VAL A 63 3.26 8.48 2.47
CA VAL A 63 4.11 9.47 3.15
C VAL A 63 4.44 9.01 4.58
N VAL A 64 3.45 8.51 5.32
CA VAL A 64 3.68 7.94 6.66
C VAL A 64 4.55 6.69 6.61
N THR A 65 4.40 5.85 5.58
CA THR A 65 5.28 4.70 5.38
C THR A 65 6.74 5.14 5.19
N LEU A 66 6.98 6.17 4.37
CA LEU A 66 8.30 6.73 4.15
C LEU A 66 8.89 7.32 5.45
N ASP A 67 8.12 8.15 6.17
CA ASP A 67 8.55 8.79 7.43
C ASP A 67 8.96 7.74 8.49
N ILE A 68 8.14 6.71 8.69
CA ILE A 68 8.43 5.68 9.68
C ILE A 68 9.65 4.84 9.27
N LEU A 69 9.76 4.46 7.98
CA LEU A 69 10.91 3.68 7.50
C LEU A 69 12.20 4.51 7.48
N ASN A 70 12.14 5.84 7.31
CA ASN A 70 13.32 6.69 7.37
C ASN A 70 14.03 6.59 8.74
N SER A 71 13.30 6.34 9.83
CA SER A 71 13.93 6.09 11.13
C SER A 71 14.86 4.87 11.16
N TYR A 72 14.66 3.88 10.28
CA TYR A 72 15.57 2.74 10.12
C TYR A 72 16.79 3.10 9.27
N ARG A 73 16.61 3.95 8.26
CA ARG A 73 17.70 4.50 7.45
C ARG A 73 18.63 5.38 8.28
N GLU A 74 18.09 6.28 9.09
CA GLU A 74 18.86 7.14 10.01
C GLU A 74 19.70 6.33 11.01
N ARG A 75 19.28 5.10 11.31
CA ARG A 75 20.02 4.14 12.16
C ARG A 75 20.96 3.23 11.37
N HIS A 76 21.14 3.48 10.07
CA HIS A 76 21.96 2.66 9.17
C HIS A 76 21.59 1.17 9.16
N ILE A 77 20.29 0.87 9.32
CA ILE A 77 19.77 -0.51 9.24
C ILE A 77 19.48 -0.87 7.79
N ILE A 78 18.92 0.07 7.03
CA ILE A 78 18.54 -0.08 5.62
C ILE A 78 18.90 1.17 4.81
N ASP A 79 18.88 1.01 3.49
CA ASP A 79 18.77 2.13 2.55
C ASP A 79 17.34 2.31 2.07
N LEU A 80 16.99 3.53 1.69
CA LEU A 80 15.69 3.87 1.09
C LEU A 80 15.86 4.44 -0.30
N CYS A 81 14.91 4.12 -1.15
CA CYS A 81 14.63 4.80 -2.41
C CYS A 81 13.11 4.90 -2.57
N ALA A 82 12.64 5.74 -3.48
CA ALA A 82 11.21 5.93 -3.70
C ALA A 82 10.89 5.95 -5.20
N VAL A 83 9.68 5.47 -5.53
CA VAL A 83 9.09 5.68 -6.85
C VAL A 83 7.71 6.29 -6.70
N THR A 84 7.43 7.28 -7.53
CA THR A 84 6.09 7.86 -7.70
C THR A 84 5.63 7.57 -9.11
N ILE A 85 4.39 7.09 -9.23
CA ILE A 85 3.79 6.82 -10.53
C ILE A 85 2.89 7.98 -10.86
N ASP A 86 3.03 8.53 -12.06
CA ASP A 86 2.10 9.50 -12.61
C ASP A 86 1.16 8.79 -13.58
N GLU A 87 -0.08 8.55 -13.14
CA GLU A 87 -1.12 7.93 -13.93
C GLU A 87 -1.61 8.82 -15.08
N GLY A 88 -1.30 10.13 -15.07
CA GLY A 88 -1.80 11.11 -16.02
C GLY A 88 -3.29 11.39 -15.86
N ILE A 89 -3.71 11.67 -14.63
CA ILE A 89 -5.08 12.10 -14.29
C ILE A 89 -5.07 13.60 -14.06
N ALA A 90 -5.64 14.36 -15.00
CA ALA A 90 -5.58 15.81 -15.00
C ALA A 90 -6.30 16.43 -13.80
N GLY A 91 -5.66 17.41 -13.15
CA GLY A 91 -6.25 18.16 -12.03
C GLY A 91 -6.38 17.36 -10.74
N TYR A 92 -5.72 16.21 -10.66
CA TYR A 92 -5.69 15.33 -9.48
C TYR A 92 -4.26 14.92 -9.15
N ARG A 93 -3.52 14.42 -10.15
CA ARG A 93 -2.30 13.68 -9.88
C ARG A 93 -1.10 14.57 -9.54
N GLU A 94 -1.07 15.76 -10.10
CA GLU A 94 0.03 16.73 -10.07
C GLU A 94 0.42 17.07 -8.62
N ASP A 95 -0.55 17.43 -7.78
CA ASP A 95 -0.33 17.77 -6.37
C ASP A 95 0.31 16.62 -5.59
N GLY A 96 -0.17 15.39 -5.81
CA GLY A 96 0.39 14.21 -5.16
C GLY A 96 1.82 13.92 -5.62
N VAL A 97 2.16 14.20 -6.89
CA VAL A 97 3.52 14.03 -7.41
C VAL A 97 4.47 15.05 -6.76
N GLU A 98 4.07 16.32 -6.68
CA GLU A 98 4.89 17.36 -6.08
C GLU A 98 5.11 17.14 -4.58
N ILE A 99 4.08 16.74 -3.84
CA ILE A 99 4.20 16.35 -2.42
C ILE A 99 5.18 15.17 -2.26
N ALA A 100 5.10 14.16 -3.12
CA ALA A 100 6.00 13.02 -3.08
C ALA A 100 7.47 13.43 -3.34
N LYS A 101 7.71 14.26 -4.35
CA LYS A 101 9.05 14.81 -4.64
C LYS A 101 9.60 15.59 -3.46
N ALA A 102 8.80 16.51 -2.90
CA ALA A 102 9.22 17.36 -1.79
C ALA A 102 9.60 16.53 -0.54
N HIS A 103 8.85 15.47 -0.21
CA HIS A 103 9.21 14.59 0.90
C HIS A 103 10.51 13.82 0.66
N ALA A 104 10.70 13.29 -0.55
CA ALA A 104 11.90 12.55 -0.88
C ALA A 104 13.15 13.45 -0.86
N GLU A 105 13.05 14.65 -1.45
CA GLU A 105 14.10 15.66 -1.46
C GLU A 105 14.48 16.10 -0.04
N ARG A 106 13.48 16.46 0.78
CA ARG A 106 13.68 16.85 2.18
C ARG A 106 14.42 15.80 3.00
N LEU A 107 14.19 14.51 2.72
CA LEU A 107 14.84 13.39 3.42
C LEU A 107 16.15 12.93 2.76
N GLY A 108 16.52 13.50 1.60
CA GLY A 108 17.68 13.08 0.82
C GLY A 108 17.57 11.63 0.33
N ILE A 109 16.36 11.20 -0.06
CA ILE A 109 16.06 9.84 -0.52
C ILE A 109 16.04 9.83 -2.07
N PRO A 110 16.82 8.95 -2.74
CA PRO A 110 16.76 8.78 -4.18
C PRO A 110 15.33 8.48 -4.65
N HIS A 111 14.82 9.28 -5.58
CA HIS A 111 13.43 9.26 -6.01
C HIS A 111 13.32 9.33 -7.53
N LYS A 112 12.40 8.53 -8.10
CA LYS A 112 12.06 8.57 -9.52
C LYS A 112 10.55 8.76 -9.68
N VAL A 113 10.16 9.68 -10.56
CA VAL A 113 8.79 9.76 -11.06
C VAL A 113 8.73 9.03 -12.40
N VAL A 114 7.75 8.16 -12.59
CA VAL A 114 7.55 7.40 -13.84
C VAL A 114 6.09 7.53 -14.26
N SER A 115 5.83 7.96 -15.48
CA SER A 115 4.45 8.11 -15.96
C SER A 115 3.94 6.89 -16.73
N PHE A 116 2.61 6.75 -16.79
CA PHE A 116 1.96 5.80 -17.70
C PHE A 116 2.30 6.12 -19.15
N LYS A 117 2.26 7.41 -19.51
CA LYS A 117 2.61 7.88 -20.87
C LYS A 117 4.00 7.45 -21.30
N GLU A 118 5.01 7.59 -20.42
CA GLU A 118 6.39 7.15 -20.68
C GLU A 118 6.49 5.61 -20.78
N SER A 119 5.78 4.89 -19.91
CA SER A 119 5.90 3.42 -19.81
C SER A 119 5.12 2.66 -20.87
N PHE A 120 4.00 3.22 -21.33
CA PHE A 120 3.00 2.51 -22.13
C PHE A 120 2.51 3.28 -23.35
N GLY A 121 2.92 4.55 -23.54
CA GLY A 121 2.47 5.41 -24.65
C GLY A 121 1.07 6.00 -24.48
N ILE A 122 0.38 5.66 -23.39
CA ILE A 122 -0.98 6.08 -23.08
C ILE A 122 -1.12 6.37 -21.58
N ASP A 123 -1.83 7.43 -21.22
CA ASP A 123 -2.19 7.75 -19.83
C ASP A 123 -3.59 7.26 -19.43
N LEU A 124 -3.97 7.43 -18.15
CA LEU A 124 -5.25 6.92 -17.68
C LEU A 124 -6.44 7.70 -18.24
N ASP A 125 -6.34 9.03 -18.39
CA ASP A 125 -7.41 9.85 -18.96
C ASP A 125 -7.67 9.45 -20.42
N GLU A 126 -6.62 9.22 -21.22
CA GLU A 126 -6.71 8.73 -22.59
C GLU A 126 -7.35 7.33 -22.69
N ILE A 127 -7.09 6.44 -21.72
CA ILE A 127 -7.75 5.13 -21.65
C ILE A 127 -9.24 5.30 -21.37
N MET A 128 -9.59 6.15 -20.41
CA MET A 128 -10.97 6.39 -20.01
C MET A 128 -11.78 7.15 -21.07
N ALA A 129 -11.13 7.77 -22.06
CA ALA A 129 -11.78 8.40 -23.20
C ALA A 129 -12.16 7.42 -24.34
N LYS A 130 -11.71 6.16 -24.30
CA LYS A 130 -12.00 5.14 -25.34
C LYS A 130 -13.36 4.46 -25.09
N GLU A 131 -14.11 4.13 -26.13
CA GLU A 131 -15.46 3.54 -25.96
C GLU A 131 -15.47 2.13 -25.34
N ASN A 132 -14.44 1.31 -25.58
CA ASN A 132 -14.37 -0.10 -25.16
C ASN A 132 -13.35 -0.34 -24.03
N HIS A 133 -13.29 0.53 -23.03
CA HIS A 133 -12.37 0.35 -21.90
C HIS A 133 -12.98 -0.54 -20.78
N ARG A 134 -12.14 -1.28 -20.07
CA ARG A 134 -12.48 -1.82 -18.74
C ARG A 134 -12.53 -0.69 -17.70
N GLY A 135 -12.97 -0.98 -16.46
CA GLY A 135 -12.94 0.02 -15.39
C GLY A 135 -11.52 0.53 -15.08
N SER A 136 -11.39 1.84 -14.83
CA SER A 136 -10.14 2.57 -14.54
C SER A 136 -9.18 1.84 -13.59
N CYS A 137 -9.68 1.39 -12.44
CA CYS A 137 -8.93 0.70 -11.40
C CYS A 137 -8.29 -0.61 -11.87
N THR A 138 -8.85 -1.24 -12.90
CA THR A 138 -8.33 -2.47 -13.51
C THR A 138 -7.01 -2.19 -14.22
N TYR A 139 -6.98 -1.18 -15.10
CA TYR A 139 -5.74 -0.75 -15.78
C TYR A 139 -4.74 -0.17 -14.79
N CYS A 140 -5.18 0.80 -13.99
CA CYS A 140 -4.34 1.52 -13.04
C CYS A 140 -3.61 0.55 -12.09
N GLY A 141 -4.33 -0.41 -11.49
CA GLY A 141 -3.72 -1.40 -10.60
C GLY A 141 -2.67 -2.27 -11.28
N VAL A 142 -2.91 -2.72 -12.52
CA VAL A 142 -1.96 -3.55 -13.28
C VAL A 142 -0.72 -2.75 -13.67
N PHE A 143 -0.91 -1.58 -14.25
CA PHE A 143 0.17 -0.70 -14.70
C PHE A 143 1.04 -0.19 -13.55
N ARG A 144 0.44 0.24 -12.43
CA ARG A 144 1.20 0.63 -11.23
C ARG A 144 2.06 -0.51 -10.69
N ARG A 145 1.51 -1.72 -10.57
CA ARG A 145 2.26 -2.88 -10.07
C ARG A 145 3.42 -3.25 -11.00
N TRP A 146 3.23 -3.10 -12.31
CA TRP A 146 4.26 -3.31 -13.33
C TRP A 146 5.40 -2.30 -13.16
N ILE A 147 5.08 -1.00 -13.11
CA ILE A 147 6.08 0.08 -12.97
C ILE A 147 6.85 -0.05 -11.66
N ILE A 148 6.17 -0.23 -10.52
CA ILE A 148 6.82 -0.35 -9.21
C ILE A 148 7.81 -1.50 -9.18
N ASN A 149 7.43 -2.65 -9.72
CA ASN A 149 8.30 -3.83 -9.72
C ASN A 149 9.54 -3.62 -10.57
N ARG A 150 9.38 -2.99 -11.75
CA ARG A 150 10.52 -2.65 -12.61
C ARG A 150 11.44 -1.61 -11.96
N ALA A 151 10.87 -0.53 -11.41
CA ALA A 151 11.62 0.49 -10.69
C ALA A 151 12.39 -0.09 -9.49
N ALA A 152 11.80 -1.04 -8.75
CA ALA A 152 12.49 -1.74 -7.67
C ALA A 152 13.77 -2.42 -8.17
N ARG A 153 13.72 -3.13 -9.30
CA ARG A 153 14.91 -3.77 -9.89
C ARG A 153 15.91 -2.73 -10.41
N ASP A 154 15.45 -1.67 -11.06
CA ASP A 154 16.32 -0.59 -11.56
C ASP A 154 17.11 0.08 -10.41
N PHE A 155 16.48 0.25 -9.25
CA PHE A 155 17.14 0.74 -8.04
C PHE A 155 17.98 -0.32 -7.31
N GLY A 156 17.92 -1.60 -7.69
CA GLY A 156 18.54 -2.69 -6.94
C GLY A 156 17.90 -2.90 -5.56
N ALA A 157 16.61 -2.61 -5.41
CA ALA A 157 15.87 -2.76 -4.17
C ALA A 157 15.56 -4.24 -3.88
N THR A 158 15.76 -4.64 -2.63
CA THR A 158 15.47 -6.00 -2.14
C THR A 158 14.02 -6.14 -1.65
N LYS A 159 13.38 -5.02 -1.32
CA LYS A 159 11.98 -4.96 -0.86
C LYS A 159 11.24 -3.77 -1.49
N ILE A 160 9.93 -3.90 -1.64
CA ILE A 160 9.01 -2.81 -1.97
C ILE A 160 8.10 -2.57 -0.77
N ALA A 161 8.12 -1.38 -0.18
CA ALA A 161 7.15 -0.98 0.84
C ALA A 161 5.96 -0.25 0.21
N THR A 162 4.75 -0.65 0.61
CA THR A 162 3.50 0.00 0.19
C THR A 162 2.72 0.47 1.41
N GLY A 163 1.93 1.53 1.25
CA GLY A 163 1.14 2.13 2.32
C GLY A 163 -0.14 1.38 2.71
N HIS A 164 -0.32 0.12 2.33
CA HIS A 164 -1.55 -0.61 2.66
C HIS A 164 -1.72 -0.72 4.18
N ASN A 165 -2.90 -0.32 4.64
CA ASN A 165 -3.26 -0.20 6.05
C ASN A 165 -4.27 -1.27 6.49
N LEU A 166 -4.75 -1.21 7.74
CA LEU A 166 -5.67 -2.22 8.28
C LEU A 166 -7.02 -2.24 7.53
N ASP A 167 -7.52 -1.07 7.14
CA ASP A 167 -8.76 -0.93 6.38
C ASP A 167 -8.58 -1.56 4.99
N ASP A 168 -7.45 -1.31 4.30
CA ASP A 168 -7.15 -1.93 3.00
C ASP A 168 -7.09 -3.46 3.07
N GLU A 169 -6.43 -4.01 4.09
CA GLU A 169 -6.31 -5.46 4.27
C GLU A 169 -7.68 -6.09 4.52
N THR A 170 -8.49 -5.48 5.40
CA THR A 170 -9.81 -6.02 5.76
C THR A 170 -10.82 -5.88 4.62
N GLN A 171 -10.77 -4.78 3.87
CA GLN A 171 -11.54 -4.64 2.62
C GLN A 171 -11.16 -5.73 1.62
N ALA A 172 -9.86 -5.94 1.38
CA ALA A 172 -9.40 -6.96 0.43
C ALA A 172 -9.84 -8.38 0.85
N ILE A 173 -9.76 -8.72 2.13
CA ILE A 173 -10.21 -10.01 2.67
C ILE A 173 -11.72 -10.18 2.44
N LEU A 174 -12.53 -9.19 2.85
CA LEU A 174 -13.98 -9.28 2.75
C LEU A 174 -14.46 -9.33 1.30
N MET A 175 -13.90 -8.49 0.42
CA MET A 175 -14.25 -8.49 -0.99
C MET A 175 -14.04 -9.88 -1.61
N ASN A 176 -12.84 -10.44 -1.45
CA ASN A 176 -12.53 -11.75 -2.06
C ASN A 176 -13.29 -12.90 -1.41
N TYR A 177 -13.62 -12.79 -0.12
CA TYR A 177 -14.48 -13.77 0.55
C TYR A 177 -15.90 -13.74 -0.01
N LEU A 178 -16.51 -12.56 -0.12
CA LEU A 178 -17.89 -12.38 -0.57
C LEU A 178 -18.06 -12.71 -2.07
N GLU A 179 -17.04 -12.42 -2.88
CA GLU A 179 -17.02 -12.79 -4.30
C GLU A 179 -16.70 -14.28 -4.55
N GLY A 180 -16.35 -15.04 -3.51
CA GLY A 180 -15.93 -16.44 -3.65
C GLY A 180 -14.56 -16.62 -4.32
N ASN A 181 -13.74 -15.56 -4.37
CA ASN A 181 -12.41 -15.53 -4.99
C ASN A 181 -11.35 -16.15 -4.05
N THR A 182 -11.50 -17.43 -3.71
CA THR A 182 -10.67 -18.16 -2.74
C THR A 182 -9.20 -18.26 -3.16
N GLU A 183 -8.90 -18.37 -4.45
CA GLU A 183 -7.53 -18.33 -4.97
C GLU A 183 -6.84 -16.98 -4.69
N ASN A 184 -7.59 -15.87 -4.74
CA ASN A 184 -7.05 -14.55 -4.41
C ASN A 184 -6.85 -14.38 -2.90
N LEU A 185 -7.71 -14.99 -2.07
CA LEU A 185 -7.47 -15.03 -0.63
C LEU A 185 -6.12 -15.67 -0.31
N ALA A 186 -5.71 -16.74 -0.99
CA ALA A 186 -4.39 -17.36 -0.80
C ALA A 186 -3.21 -16.39 -1.03
N LYS A 187 -3.42 -15.38 -1.88
CA LYS A 187 -2.41 -14.38 -2.28
C LYS A 187 -2.37 -13.15 -1.35
N ILE A 188 -3.43 -12.93 -0.55
CA ILE A 188 -3.45 -11.86 0.45
C ILE A 188 -2.51 -12.23 1.60
N GLY A 189 -1.72 -11.28 2.06
CA GLY A 189 -0.82 -11.49 3.18
C GLY A 189 0.07 -10.30 3.50
N PRO A 190 0.89 -10.45 4.56
CA PRO A 190 1.81 -9.42 5.05
C PRO A 190 2.92 -9.08 4.05
N LYS A 191 3.42 -10.10 3.34
CA LYS A 191 4.40 -9.96 2.29
C LYS A 191 4.06 -10.86 1.12
N THR A 192 4.44 -10.44 -0.09
CA THR A 192 4.31 -11.29 -1.28
C THR A 192 5.39 -12.34 -1.30
N GLU A 193 5.07 -13.51 -1.83
CA GLU A 193 6.02 -14.59 -2.04
C GLU A 193 6.07 -14.89 -3.53
N SER A 194 7.26 -14.97 -4.09
CA SER A 194 7.49 -15.39 -5.47
C SER A 194 8.83 -16.09 -5.56
N ASN A 195 8.89 -17.12 -6.40
CA ASN A 195 10.12 -17.84 -6.72
C ASN A 195 10.84 -17.26 -7.95
N ASP A 196 10.30 -16.20 -8.56
CA ASP A 196 10.92 -15.54 -9.70
C ASP A 196 11.77 -14.36 -9.23
N GLU A 197 13.05 -14.36 -9.62
CA GLU A 197 14.02 -13.31 -9.30
C GLU A 197 13.60 -11.93 -9.82
N LEU A 198 12.73 -11.89 -10.84
CA LEU A 198 12.20 -10.65 -11.39
C LEU A 198 11.08 -10.04 -10.52
N PHE A 199 10.60 -10.71 -9.46
CA PHE A 199 9.63 -10.14 -8.53
C PHE A 199 10.28 -9.72 -7.22
N THR A 200 10.35 -8.42 -6.99
CA THR A 200 10.79 -7.90 -5.70
C THR A 200 9.69 -8.08 -4.65
N VAL A 201 10.06 -8.60 -3.48
CA VAL A 201 9.14 -8.86 -2.37
C VAL A 201 8.48 -7.56 -1.90
N LYS A 202 7.14 -7.53 -1.89
CA LYS A 202 6.35 -6.41 -1.37
C LYS A 202 6.03 -6.65 0.09
N ILE A 203 6.15 -5.61 0.91
CA ILE A 203 5.84 -5.59 2.34
C ILE A 203 4.82 -4.48 2.65
N LYS A 204 4.07 -4.65 3.74
CA LYS A 204 3.01 -3.72 4.17
C LYS A 204 3.23 -3.29 5.63
N PRO A 205 4.15 -2.34 5.90
CA PRO A 205 4.47 -1.93 7.27
C PRO A 205 3.26 -1.44 8.08
N LEU A 206 2.30 -0.80 7.41
CA LEU A 206 1.11 -0.21 8.03
C LEU A 206 -0.09 -1.15 8.16
N ARG A 207 0.03 -2.44 7.79
CA ARG A 207 -1.09 -3.41 7.72
C ARG A 207 -1.92 -3.57 9.01
N GLU A 208 -1.41 -3.10 10.15
CA GLU A 208 -2.09 -3.17 11.45
C GLU A 208 -2.47 -1.79 12.01
N ILE A 209 -2.37 -0.74 11.21
CA ILE A 209 -2.71 0.62 11.61
C ILE A 209 -4.00 1.00 10.87
N PRO A 210 -5.07 1.42 11.57
CA PRO A 210 -6.27 1.93 10.92
C PRO A 210 -5.96 3.17 10.08
N GLU A 211 -6.64 3.33 8.95
CA GLU A 211 -6.49 4.47 8.04
C GLU A 211 -6.64 5.81 8.78
N LYS A 212 -7.63 5.88 9.67
CA LYS A 212 -7.87 7.07 10.52
C LYS A 212 -6.68 7.40 11.42
N GLU A 213 -6.01 6.38 11.99
CA GLU A 213 -4.83 6.60 12.82
C GLU A 213 -3.63 7.08 11.99
N ILE A 214 -3.51 6.65 10.74
CA ILE A 214 -2.47 7.13 9.80
C ILE A 214 -2.69 8.61 9.48
N GLY A 215 -3.92 9.01 9.16
CA GLY A 215 -4.24 10.43 8.94
C GLY A 215 -3.93 11.31 10.15
N LEU A 216 -4.30 10.86 11.35
CA LEU A 216 -3.96 11.56 12.60
C LEU A 216 -2.46 11.61 12.85
N TYR A 217 -1.72 10.56 12.48
CA TYR A 217 -0.26 10.55 12.60
C TYR A 217 0.38 11.59 11.69
N ALA A 218 -0.06 11.67 10.42
CA ALA A 218 0.44 12.66 9.47
C ALA A 218 0.21 14.09 9.97
N ILE A 219 -1.00 14.40 10.46
CA ILE A 219 -1.33 15.70 11.05
C ILE A 219 -0.48 15.97 12.29
N ALA A 220 -0.34 14.99 13.19
CA ALA A 220 0.45 15.13 14.40
C ALA A 220 1.93 15.44 14.08
N LYS A 221 2.50 14.78 13.07
CA LYS A 221 3.88 15.01 12.61
C LYS A 221 4.04 16.25 11.73
N GLY A 222 2.95 16.88 11.30
CA GLY A 222 2.99 18.04 10.40
C GLY A 222 3.49 17.66 9.00
N LEU A 223 3.10 16.48 8.50
CA LEU A 223 3.49 16.00 7.18
C LEU A 223 2.51 16.54 6.13
N ASP A 224 3.03 17.14 5.06
CA ASP A 224 2.23 17.50 3.89
C ASP A 224 1.72 16.24 3.20
N ILE A 225 0.43 16.20 2.88
CA ILE A 225 -0.22 15.01 2.33
C ILE A 225 -1.25 15.41 1.27
N HIS A 226 -1.31 14.64 0.19
CA HIS A 226 -2.39 14.76 -0.77
C HIS A 226 -3.63 14.08 -0.21
N LEU A 227 -4.74 14.84 -0.09
CA LEU A 227 -5.99 14.39 0.53
C LEU A 227 -7.11 14.09 -0.48
N ALA A 228 -6.95 14.48 -1.75
CA ALA A 228 -8.01 14.26 -2.72
C ALA A 228 -8.18 12.77 -3.03
N GLY A 229 -9.44 12.34 -3.17
CA GLY A 229 -9.79 11.04 -3.70
C GLY A 229 -9.61 11.03 -5.22
N CYS A 230 -9.20 9.88 -5.78
CA CYS A 230 -9.09 9.72 -7.23
C CYS A 230 -10.48 9.93 -7.87
N PRO A 231 -10.60 10.76 -8.93
CA PRO A 231 -11.88 11.03 -9.59
C PRO A 231 -12.49 9.77 -10.23
N TYR A 232 -11.67 8.79 -10.59
CA TYR A 232 -12.13 7.52 -11.16
C TYR A 232 -12.44 6.42 -10.13
N ALA A 233 -12.48 6.76 -8.83
CA ALA A 233 -12.73 5.78 -7.76
C ALA A 233 -14.23 5.52 -7.49
N GLU A 234 -15.15 6.15 -8.23
CA GLU A 234 -16.59 6.14 -7.96
C GLU A 234 -17.22 4.73 -7.97
N GLU A 235 -18.18 4.54 -7.04
CA GLU A 235 -19.05 3.36 -6.84
C GLU A 235 -18.42 1.98 -7.00
N SER A 236 -17.18 1.82 -6.54
CA SER A 236 -16.56 0.48 -6.50
C SER A 236 -17.13 -0.37 -5.36
N PHE A 237 -17.19 -1.69 -5.57
CA PHE A 237 -17.52 -2.66 -4.52
C PHE A 237 -16.63 -2.50 -3.27
N ARG A 238 -15.38 -2.08 -3.45
CA ARG A 238 -14.49 -1.73 -2.34
C ARG A 238 -15.04 -0.60 -1.46
N MET A 239 -15.67 0.41 -2.07
CA MET A 239 -16.29 1.52 -1.34
C MET A 239 -17.47 1.06 -0.49
N GLU A 240 -18.31 0.16 -1.02
CA GLU A 240 -19.40 -0.48 -0.28
C GLU A 240 -18.87 -1.22 0.95
N ILE A 241 -17.83 -2.06 0.77
CA ILE A 241 -17.18 -2.78 1.88
C ILE A 241 -16.56 -1.81 2.88
N SER A 242 -15.94 -0.72 2.41
CA SER A 242 -15.43 0.35 3.27
C SER A 242 -16.54 0.95 4.14
N ASN A 243 -17.72 1.24 3.57
CA ASN A 243 -18.85 1.80 4.31
C ASN A 243 -19.38 0.82 5.35
N ILE A 244 -19.55 -0.45 4.99
CA ILE A 244 -19.94 -1.52 5.92
C ILE A 244 -18.95 -1.61 7.10
N LEU A 245 -17.65 -1.61 6.81
CA LEU A 245 -16.61 -1.66 7.85
C LEU A 245 -16.62 -0.43 8.76
N LYS A 246 -16.81 0.77 8.18
CA LYS A 246 -16.91 2.03 8.93
C LYS A 246 -18.10 2.01 9.89
N ASP A 247 -19.25 1.50 9.45
CA ASP A 247 -20.44 1.38 10.29
C ASP A 247 -20.25 0.36 11.40
N LEU A 248 -19.77 -0.85 11.08
CA LEU A 248 -19.48 -1.88 12.09
C LEU A 248 -18.46 -1.41 13.14
N THR A 249 -17.45 -0.64 12.73
CA THR A 249 -16.38 -0.17 13.63
C THR A 249 -16.88 0.86 14.66
N LYS A 250 -18.05 1.48 14.46
CA LYS A 250 -18.64 2.40 15.45
C LYS A 250 -18.95 1.69 16.76
N ASP A 251 -19.58 0.52 16.67
CA ASP A 251 -19.99 -0.29 17.83
C ASP A 251 -18.98 -1.40 18.17
N HIS A 252 -18.19 -1.83 17.18
CA HIS A 252 -17.19 -2.88 17.32
C HIS A 252 -15.79 -2.39 16.91
N PRO A 253 -15.13 -1.54 17.72
CA PRO A 253 -13.89 -0.87 17.34
C PRO A 253 -12.69 -1.82 17.10
N THR A 254 -12.81 -3.09 17.48
CA THR A 254 -11.79 -4.13 17.28
C THR A 254 -12.04 -5.02 16.06
N ILE A 255 -13.17 -4.87 15.35
CA ILE A 255 -13.63 -5.83 14.33
C ILE A 255 -12.59 -6.04 13.22
N MET A 256 -11.99 -4.96 12.71
CA MET A 256 -10.98 -5.05 11.66
C MET A 256 -9.73 -5.82 12.12
N TYR A 257 -9.31 -5.65 13.37
CA TYR A 257 -8.20 -6.42 13.94
C TYR A 257 -8.55 -7.91 14.02
N SER A 258 -9.75 -8.23 14.50
CA SER A 258 -10.23 -9.60 14.60
C SER A 258 -10.33 -10.26 13.22
N THR A 259 -10.81 -9.54 12.20
CA THR A 259 -10.86 -10.00 10.81
C THR A 259 -9.47 -10.32 10.27
N LEU A 260 -8.52 -9.38 10.40
CA LEU A 260 -7.14 -9.60 9.94
C LEU A 260 -6.47 -10.78 10.66
N ARG A 261 -6.62 -10.87 12.00
CA ARG A 261 -6.03 -11.94 12.81
C ARG A 261 -6.65 -13.29 12.55
N GLY A 262 -7.97 -13.34 12.37
CA GLY A 262 -8.69 -14.55 11.99
C GLY A 262 -8.24 -15.05 10.63
N PHE A 263 -8.17 -14.15 9.66
CA PHE A 263 -7.66 -14.46 8.33
C PHE A 263 -6.22 -14.98 8.34
N ASP A 264 -5.30 -14.33 9.07
CA ASP A 264 -3.91 -14.77 9.18
C ASP A 264 -3.78 -16.20 9.73
N LYS A 265 -4.70 -16.63 10.61
CA LYS A 265 -4.73 -18.00 11.14
C LYS A 265 -5.24 -19.02 10.11
N MET A 266 -6.19 -18.63 9.26
CA MET A 266 -6.77 -19.52 8.23
C MET A 266 -5.93 -19.58 6.96
N ARG A 267 -5.21 -18.49 6.64
CA ARG A 267 -4.43 -18.32 5.41
C ARG A 267 -3.48 -19.48 5.09
N PRO A 268 -2.73 -20.09 6.05
CA PRO A 268 -1.87 -21.22 5.72
C PRO A 268 -2.62 -22.41 5.11
N ALA A 269 -3.83 -22.71 5.60
CA ALA A 269 -4.66 -23.80 5.07
C ALA A 269 -5.18 -23.48 3.66
N ILE A 270 -5.69 -22.25 3.46
CA ILE A 270 -6.13 -21.78 2.13
C ILE A 270 -4.97 -21.84 1.14
N LYS A 271 -3.78 -21.38 1.56
CA LYS A 271 -2.60 -21.37 0.71
C LYS A 271 -2.15 -22.77 0.32
N GLU A 272 -2.26 -23.76 1.22
CA GLU A 272 -1.92 -25.16 0.92
C GLU A 272 -2.82 -25.72 -0.19
N GLU A 273 -4.12 -25.46 -0.12
CA GLU A 273 -5.11 -25.90 -1.12
C GLU A 273 -4.80 -25.31 -2.51
N PHE A 274 -4.44 -24.03 -2.57
CA PHE A 274 -4.11 -23.32 -3.82
C PHE A 274 -2.62 -23.28 -4.13
N LYS A 275 -1.80 -24.18 -3.57
CA LYS A 275 -0.40 -24.33 -3.99
C LYS A 275 -0.34 -24.76 -5.45
N SER A 276 -0.12 -23.79 -6.34
CA SER A 276 0.20 -24.09 -7.72
C SER A 276 1.72 -24.22 -7.90
N ASN A 277 2.14 -25.27 -8.62
CA ASN A 277 3.50 -25.39 -9.15
C ASN A 277 3.65 -24.52 -10.42
N PHE A 278 3.09 -23.31 -10.40
CA PHE A 278 3.05 -22.47 -11.57
C PHE A 278 4.48 -22.04 -11.96
N VAL A 279 4.90 -22.45 -13.15
CA VAL A 279 6.18 -22.04 -13.72
C VAL A 279 5.97 -20.70 -14.41
N TYR A 280 6.57 -19.64 -13.86
CA TYR A 280 6.55 -18.33 -14.49
C TYR A 280 7.15 -18.41 -15.89
N LYS A 281 6.37 -17.98 -16.89
CA LYS A 281 6.88 -17.74 -18.24
C LYS A 281 7.29 -16.28 -18.37
N ARG A 282 8.00 -15.96 -19.44
CA ARG A 282 8.34 -14.58 -19.81
C ARG A 282 7.31 -14.10 -20.82
N CYS A 283 6.82 -12.87 -20.65
CA CYS A 283 5.95 -12.22 -21.61
C CYS A 283 6.68 -12.06 -22.94
N GLU A 284 6.09 -12.50 -24.04
CA GLU A 284 6.70 -12.40 -25.38
C GLU A 284 6.94 -10.94 -25.82
N ARG A 285 6.13 -9.99 -25.34
CA ARG A 285 6.23 -8.57 -25.72
C ARG A 285 7.22 -7.77 -24.87
N CYS A 286 7.28 -8.00 -23.56
CA CYS A 286 8.06 -7.15 -22.64
C CYS A 286 9.06 -7.89 -21.76
N GLY A 287 9.13 -9.22 -21.85
CA GLY A 287 10.05 -10.04 -21.05
C GLY A 287 9.71 -10.18 -19.57
N GLU A 288 8.73 -9.45 -19.04
CA GLU A 288 8.33 -9.55 -17.63
C GLU A 288 7.68 -10.90 -17.30
N PRO A 289 7.71 -11.33 -16.02
CA PRO A 289 7.03 -12.55 -15.59
C PRO A 289 5.53 -12.53 -15.93
N SER A 290 5.06 -13.64 -16.48
CA SER A 290 3.70 -13.79 -16.94
C SER A 290 3.18 -15.21 -16.70
N SER A 291 1.88 -15.31 -16.43
CA SER A 291 1.19 -16.60 -16.40
C SER A 291 0.67 -17.06 -17.76
N ASN A 292 0.62 -16.15 -18.73
CA ASN A 292 0.13 -16.38 -20.09
C ASN A 292 1.21 -16.00 -21.12
N ARG A 293 0.92 -16.19 -22.41
CA ARG A 293 1.75 -15.71 -23.53
C ARG A 293 2.18 -14.25 -23.37
N LEU A 294 1.23 -13.40 -22.98
CA LEU A 294 1.45 -11.99 -22.64
C LEU A 294 1.12 -11.73 -21.19
N CYS A 295 1.89 -10.85 -20.54
CA CYS A 295 1.55 -10.37 -19.21
C CYS A 295 0.30 -9.48 -19.27
N ARG A 296 -0.39 -9.32 -18.14
CA ARG A 296 -1.64 -8.54 -18.08
C ARG A 296 -1.49 -7.11 -18.59
N ALA A 297 -0.34 -6.47 -18.35
CA ALA A 297 -0.09 -5.12 -18.87
C ALA A 297 -0.07 -5.11 -20.42
N CYS A 298 0.65 -6.04 -21.05
CA CYS A 298 0.70 -6.16 -22.51
C CYS A 298 -0.64 -6.58 -23.11
N THR A 299 -1.39 -7.48 -22.46
CA THR A 299 -2.75 -7.84 -22.89
C THR A 299 -3.67 -6.63 -22.90
N PHE A 300 -3.63 -5.82 -21.84
CA PHE A 300 -4.44 -4.60 -21.77
C PHE A 300 -4.07 -3.57 -22.83
N LEU A 301 -2.80 -3.48 -23.21
CA LEU A 301 -2.40 -2.59 -24.31
C LEU A 301 -2.90 -3.10 -25.66
N GLU A 302 -2.83 -4.40 -25.93
CA GLU A 302 -3.42 -4.98 -27.16
C GLU A 302 -4.95 -4.81 -27.23
N GLU A 303 -5.65 -4.78 -26.10
CA GLU A 303 -7.09 -4.51 -26.05
C GLU A 303 -7.44 -3.03 -26.31
N LEU A 304 -6.47 -2.12 -26.17
CA LEU A 304 -6.63 -0.67 -26.36
C LEU A 304 -6.18 -0.20 -27.74
N ASP A 305 -5.41 -1.02 -28.47
CA ASP A 305 -4.97 -0.79 -29.85
C ASP A 305 -6.13 -0.99 -30.83
#